data_AF-A0A453F2P8-F1
#
_entry.id   AF-A0A453F2P8-F1
#
_cell.length_a   1.000
_cell.length_b   1.000
_cell.length_c   1.000
_cell.angle_alpha   90.00
_cell.angle_beta   90.00
_cell.angle_gamma   90.00
#
_symmetry.space_group_name_H-M   'P 1'
#
loop_
_entity.id
_entity.type
_entity.pdbx_description
1 polymer ?
#
loop_
_entity_poly.entity_id
_entity_poly.type
_entity_poly.pdbx_seq_one_letter_code
_entity_poly.pdbx_strand_id
1 'polypeptide(L)'
;MMRQAGRYMASYQALSKRHPSFRERSETTDLIVEITLQPWHAFAPDGVILFSDILTPLPAIGVPFDISESKGPVIQSPVRTEEQVRELVPIDLDKLQFVGESLKILRSE
;
A
#
# COMPACT_ATOMS: atom_id res chain seq x y z
N MET A 1 -7.09 -18.44 -7.04
CA MET A 1 -6.86 -16.99 -6.95
C MET A 1 -6.60 -16.67 -5.48
N MET A 2 -5.42 -16.16 -5.10
CA MET A 2 -4.98 -16.02 -3.69
C MET A 2 -4.98 -14.57 -3.18
N ARG A 3 -5.73 -13.65 -3.81
CA ARG A 3 -5.84 -12.25 -3.35
C ARG A 3 -7.27 -12.01 -2.87
N GLN A 4 -7.41 -11.46 -1.66
CA GLN A 4 -8.71 -11.07 -1.10
C GLN A 4 -9.22 -9.79 -1.76
N ALA A 5 -8.45 -8.69 -1.73
CA ALA A 5 -8.79 -7.44 -2.41
C ALA A 5 -7.94 -7.24 -3.68
N GLY A 6 -8.53 -6.73 -4.76
CA GLY A 6 -7.78 -6.30 -5.93
C GLY A 6 -8.49 -6.44 -7.27
N ARG A 7 -7.69 -6.48 -8.35
CA ARG A 7 -8.12 -6.32 -9.75
C ARG A 7 -9.20 -7.29 -10.24
N TYR A 8 -9.42 -8.41 -9.57
CA TYR A 8 -10.48 -9.34 -9.95
C TYR A 8 -11.87 -8.83 -9.56
N MET A 9 -11.97 -7.91 -8.60
CA MET A 9 -13.24 -7.35 -8.13
C MET A 9 -13.65 -6.13 -8.95
N ALA A 10 -14.92 -6.10 -9.38
CA ALA A 10 -15.49 -4.95 -10.10
C ALA A 10 -15.47 -3.66 -9.24
N SER A 11 -15.70 -3.78 -7.93
CA SER A 11 -15.61 -2.68 -6.96
C SER A 11 -14.22 -2.05 -6.94
N TYR A 12 -13.17 -2.86 -6.82
CA TYR A 12 -11.79 -2.39 -6.87
C TYR A 12 -11.46 -1.73 -8.22
N GLN A 13 -11.90 -2.31 -9.34
CA GLN A 13 -11.66 -1.73 -10.67
C GLN A 13 -12.34 -0.36 -10.81
N ALA A 14 -13.58 -0.21 -10.33
CA ALA A 14 -14.30 1.06 -10.34
C ALA A 14 -13.59 2.11 -9.47
N LEU A 15 -13.15 1.73 -8.27
CA LEU A 15 -12.37 2.60 -7.40
C LEU A 15 -11.04 3.02 -8.04
N SER A 16 -10.33 2.08 -8.65
CA SER A 16 -9.05 2.33 -9.35
C SER A 16 -9.20 3.29 -10.53
N LYS A 17 -10.37 3.35 -11.18
CA LYS A 17 -10.65 4.33 -12.25
C LYS A 17 -10.85 5.74 -11.69
N ARG A 18 -11.38 5.87 -10.48
CA ARG A 18 -11.56 7.16 -9.78
C ARG A 18 -10.25 7.66 -9.15
N HIS A 19 -9.45 6.73 -8.64
CA HIS A 19 -8.14 6.98 -8.00
C HIS A 19 -7.05 6.21 -8.78
N PRO A 20 -6.59 6.75 -9.93
CA PRO A 20 -5.66 6.03 -10.82
C PRO A 20 -4.31 5.75 -10.15
N SER A 21 -3.84 6.66 -9.30
CA SER A 21 -2.59 6.50 -8.56
C SER A 21 -2.69 5.30 -7.61
N PHE A 22 -1.78 4.34 -7.76
CA PHE A 22 -1.69 3.24 -6.80
C PHE A 22 -1.23 3.72 -5.44
N ARG A 23 -0.23 4.63 -5.40
CA ARG A 23 0.28 5.20 -4.16
C ARG A 23 -0.82 5.92 -3.38
N GLU A 24 -1.66 6.70 -4.07
CA GLU A 24 -2.83 7.35 -3.45
C GLU A 24 -3.72 6.31 -2.75
N ARG A 25 -4.05 5.21 -3.45
CA ARG A 25 -4.90 4.14 -2.90
C ARG A 25 -4.26 3.35 -1.77
N SER A 26 -2.94 3.24 -1.73
CA SER A 26 -2.19 2.50 -0.70
C SER A 26 -1.66 3.38 0.44
N GLU A 27 -1.82 4.71 0.35
CA GLU A 27 -1.32 5.68 1.34
C GLU A 27 -2.42 6.61 1.87
N THR A 28 -3.66 6.52 1.36
CA THR A 28 -4.82 7.26 1.87
C THR A 28 -5.68 6.37 2.75
N THR A 29 -5.79 6.71 4.04
CA THR A 29 -6.48 5.92 5.07
C THR A 29 -7.87 5.43 4.65
N ASP A 30 -8.73 6.31 4.14
CA ASP A 30 -10.11 5.98 3.75
C ASP A 30 -10.15 4.98 2.57
N LEU A 31 -9.28 5.18 1.58
CA LEU A 31 -9.19 4.28 0.42
C LEU A 31 -8.65 2.91 0.82
N ILE A 32 -7.67 2.86 1.72
CA ILE A 32 -7.13 1.61 2.27
C ILE A 32 -8.24 0.82 2.97
N VAL A 33 -9.02 1.47 3.84
CA VAL A 33 -10.12 0.85 4.57
C VAL A 33 -11.19 0.35 3.61
N GLU A 34 -11.65 1.20 2.68
CA GLU A 34 -12.66 0.83 1.67
C GLU A 34 -12.22 -0.39 0.87
N ILE A 35 -11.00 -0.38 0.33
CA ILE A 35 -10.47 -1.49 -0.48
C ILE A 35 -10.33 -2.77 0.36
N THR A 36 -9.84 -2.65 1.60
CA THR A 36 -9.65 -3.79 2.50
C THR A 36 -10.96 -4.49 2.85
N LEU A 37 -12.06 -3.74 3.00
CA LEU A 37 -13.37 -4.28 3.37
C LEU A 37 -14.19 -4.79 2.17
N GLN A 38 -13.83 -4.46 0.93
CA GLN A 38 -14.53 -4.97 -0.26
C GLN A 38 -14.75 -6.51 -0.26
N PRO A 39 -13.74 -7.35 0.05
CA PRO A 39 -13.92 -8.80 0.05
C PRO A 39 -14.78 -9.26 1.22
N TRP A 40 -14.72 -8.55 2.35
CA TRP A 40 -15.57 -8.80 3.51
C TRP A 40 -17.05 -8.56 3.19
N HIS A 41 -17.37 -7.43 2.57
CA HIS A 41 -18.74 -7.14 2.13
C HIS A 41 -19.25 -8.11 1.07
N ALA A 42 -18.37 -8.62 0.20
CA ALA A 42 -18.77 -9.53 -0.86
C ALA A 42 -18.93 -10.99 -0.41
N PHE A 43 -18.10 -11.44 0.54
CA PHE A 43 -17.94 -12.87 0.83
C PHE A 43 -17.89 -13.24 2.32
N ALA A 44 -17.78 -12.26 3.22
CA ALA A 44 -17.64 -12.45 4.67
C ALA A 44 -16.63 -13.58 5.05
N PRO A 45 -15.36 -13.51 4.60
CA PRO A 45 -14.33 -14.49 4.96
C PRO A 45 -13.99 -14.40 6.45
N ASP A 46 -13.28 -15.36 7.04
CA ASP A 46 -12.91 -15.31 8.46
C ASP A 46 -11.88 -14.23 8.85
N GLY A 47 -11.39 -13.47 7.87
CA GLY A 47 -10.45 -12.39 8.11
C GLY A 47 -10.12 -11.58 6.85
N VAL A 48 -9.74 -10.33 7.08
CA VAL A 48 -9.25 -9.41 6.05
C VAL A 48 -7.77 -9.09 6.25
N ILE A 49 -7.07 -8.83 5.16
CA ILE A 49 -5.69 -8.35 5.17
C ILE A 49 -5.65 -6.89 4.72
N LEU A 50 -4.89 -6.06 5.46
CA LEU A 50 -4.67 -4.65 5.13
C LEU A 50 -4.24 -4.48 3.67
N PHE A 51 -4.94 -3.63 2.93
CA PHE A 51 -4.49 -3.16 1.63
C PHE A 51 -3.31 -2.19 1.79
N SER A 52 -2.09 -2.68 1.62
CA SER A 52 -0.86 -1.88 1.62
C SER A 52 0.13 -2.46 0.63
N ASP A 53 1.10 -1.66 0.19
CA ASP A 53 2.26 -2.15 -0.53
C ASP A 53 3.35 -2.61 0.46
N ILE A 54 4.16 -3.60 0.06
CA ILE A 54 5.30 -4.04 0.89
C ILE A 54 6.48 -3.07 0.81
N LEU A 55 6.53 -2.23 -0.21
CA LEU A 55 7.57 -1.22 -0.41
C LEU A 55 7.25 0.11 0.29
N THR A 56 6.07 0.23 0.91
CA THR A 56 5.65 1.39 1.72
C THR A 56 6.72 1.89 2.70
N PRO A 57 7.54 1.05 3.37
CA PRO A 57 8.61 1.53 4.24
C PRO A 57 9.81 2.18 3.53
N LEU A 58 10.01 1.96 2.22
CA LEU A 58 11.23 2.41 1.52
C LEU A 58 11.42 3.94 1.58
N PRO A 59 10.42 4.79 1.30
CA PRO A 59 10.58 6.24 1.42
C PRO A 59 10.83 6.70 2.86
N ALA A 60 10.41 5.92 3.86
CA ALA A 60 10.64 6.21 5.28
C ALA A 60 12.10 5.94 5.72
N ILE A 61 12.85 5.14 4.96
CA ILE A 61 14.29 4.90 5.16
C ILE A 61 15.17 5.61 4.13
N GLY A 62 14.60 6.54 3.35
CA GLY A 62 15.34 7.35 2.37
C GLY A 62 15.47 6.73 0.98
N VAL A 63 14.73 5.67 0.66
CA VAL A 63 14.74 5.02 -0.65
C VAL A 63 13.46 5.37 -1.42
N PRO A 64 13.47 6.38 -2.30
CA PRO A 64 12.30 6.71 -3.10
C PRO A 64 12.03 5.64 -4.16
N PHE A 65 10.75 5.33 -4.35
CA PHE A 65 10.28 4.49 -5.45
C PHE A 65 9.01 5.09 -6.06
N ASP A 66 8.77 4.74 -7.32
CA ASP A 66 7.55 5.09 -8.05
C ASP A 66 6.90 3.81 -8.60
N ILE A 67 5.64 3.87 -9.00
CA ILE A 67 4.90 2.75 -9.57
C ILE A 67 4.57 3.07 -11.01
N SER A 68 5.27 2.40 -11.91
CA SER A 68 4.97 2.43 -13.34
C SER A 68 3.83 1.46 -13.67
N GLU A 69 2.86 1.88 -14.48
CA GLU A 69 1.76 1.02 -14.90
C GLU A 69 2.22 -0.25 -15.63
N SER A 70 3.30 -0.15 -16.42
CA SER A 70 3.82 -1.26 -17.23
C SER A 70 4.91 -2.07 -16.55
N LYS A 71 5.67 -1.47 -15.62
CA LYS A 71 6.85 -2.09 -14.99
C LYS A 71 6.67 -2.43 -13.52
N GLY A 72 5.60 -1.94 -12.87
CA GLY A 72 5.43 -2.05 -11.43
C GLY A 72 6.36 -1.07 -10.68
N PRO A 73 6.80 -1.40 -9.46
CA PRO A 73 7.63 -0.51 -8.67
C PRO A 73 9.02 -0.32 -9.30
N VAL A 74 9.46 0.93 -9.38
CA VAL A 74 10.75 1.35 -9.93
C VAL A 74 11.49 2.14 -8.87
N ILE A 75 12.63 1.61 -8.43
CA ILE A 75 13.57 2.31 -7.55
C ILE A 75 14.56 3.07 -8.45
N GLN A 76 14.53 4.40 -8.40
CA GLN A 76 15.34 5.25 -9.30
C GLN A 76 16.84 5.14 -9.03
N SER A 77 17.21 5.01 -7.75
CA SER A 77 18.60 4.90 -7.30
C SER A 77 18.78 3.63 -6.47
N PRO A 78 18.96 2.45 -7.11
CA PRO A 78 19.17 1.20 -6.40
C PRO A 78 20.43 1.24 -5.53
N VAL A 79 20.34 0.72 -4.32
CA VAL A 79 21.48 0.53 -3.43
C VAL A 79 22.37 -0.60 -3.98
N ARG A 80 23.65 -0.31 -4.18
CA ARG A 80 24.65 -1.20 -4.80
C ARG A 80 26.00 -1.20 -4.07
N THR A 81 26.29 -0.17 -3.27
CA THR A 81 27.55 -0.06 -2.53
C THR A 81 27.32 0.07 -1.03
N GLU A 82 28.36 -0.18 -0.23
CA GLU A 82 28.30 -0.04 1.22
C GLU A 82 28.05 1.42 1.63
N GLU A 83 28.63 2.38 0.90
CA GLU A 83 28.41 3.82 1.13
C GLU A 83 26.93 4.17 1.01
N GLN A 84 26.24 3.65 -0.01
CA GLN A 84 24.81 3.87 -0.20
C GLN A 84 23.95 3.21 0.89
N VAL A 85 24.42 2.11 1.49
CA VAL A 85 23.76 1.52 2.68
C VAL A 85 23.91 2.46 3.89
N ARG A 86 25.07 3.11 4.05
CA ARG A 86 25.32 4.07 5.13
C ARG A 86 24.54 5.38 4.98
N GLU A 87 24.09 5.71 3.77
CA GLU A 87 23.22 6.87 3.49
C GLU A 87 21.74 6.64 3.87
N LEU A 88 21.33 5.40 4.15
CA LEU A 88 19.99 5.11 4.64
C LEU A 88 19.73 5.82 5.97
N VAL A 89 18.53 6.37 6.11
CA VAL A 89 18.13 7.07 7.33
C VAL A 89 17.37 6.12 8.27
N PRO A 90 17.38 6.36 9.59
CA PRO A 90 16.47 5.69 10.51
C PRO A 90 15.03 5.80 10.00
N ILE A 91 14.22 4.75 10.24
CA ILE A 91 12.84 4.72 9.77
C ILE A 91 12.04 5.88 10.39
N ASP A 92 11.51 6.73 9.53
CA ASP A 92 10.62 7.82 9.89
C ASP A 92 9.17 7.30 9.96
N LEU A 93 8.72 6.98 11.17
CA LEU A 93 7.38 6.43 11.42
C LEU A 93 6.26 7.44 11.14
N ASP A 94 6.55 8.75 11.13
CA ASP A 94 5.54 9.76 10.85
C ASP A 94 5.04 9.66 9.40
N LYS A 95 5.91 9.21 8.49
CA LYS A 95 5.55 8.92 7.09
C LYS A 95 4.68 7.67 6.93
N LEU A 96 4.47 6.90 7.99
CA LEU A 96 3.76 5.61 7.97
C LEU A 96 2.49 5.62 8.86
N GLN A 97 2.08 6.79 9.36
CA GLN A 97 0.95 6.91 10.29
C GLN A 97 -0.36 6.33 9.72
N PHE A 98 -0.60 6.49 8.41
CA PHE A 98 -1.77 5.96 7.71
C PHE A 98 -1.93 4.43 7.89
N VAL A 99 -0.83 3.68 7.98
CA VAL A 99 -0.88 2.22 8.22
C VAL A 99 -1.52 1.93 9.56
N GLY A 100 -1.06 2.63 10.61
CA GLY A 100 -1.57 2.47 11.96
C GLY A 100 -3.00 2.96 12.12
N GLU A 101 -3.36 4.05 11.45
CA GLU A 101 -4.73 4.58 11.42
C GLU A 101 -5.70 3.63 10.73
N SER A 102 -5.34 3.12 9.54
CA SER A 102 -6.16 2.14 8.82
C SER A 102 -6.37 0.87 9.65
N LEU A 103 -5.33 0.36 10.32
CA LEU A 103 -5.46 -0.81 11.20
C LEU A 103 -6.39 -0.56 12.40
N LYS A 104 -6.37 0.65 12.98
CA LYS A 104 -7.28 1.01 14.08
C LYS A 104 -8.73 1.02 13.61
N ILE A 105 -9.00 1.61 12.44
CA ILE A 105 -10.34 1.67 11.85
C ILE A 105 -10.83 0.26 11.50
N LEU A 106 -10.03 -0.53 10.77
CA LEU A 106 -10.38 -1.90 10.38
C LEU A 106 -10.65 -2.82 11.57
N ARG A 107 -10.05 -2.55 12.72
CA ARG A 107 -10.30 -3.32 13.95
C ARG A 107 -11.60 -2.94 14.64
N SER A 108 -12.13 -1.74 14.39
CA SER A 108 -13.40 -1.27 14.98
C SER A 108 -14.64 -1.60 14.16
N GLU A 109 -14.46 -2.02 12.91
CA GLU A 109 -15.51 -2.56 12.02
C GLU A 109 -15.82 -4.03 12.37
#